data_AF-X1PFD6-F1
#
_entry.id   AF-X1PFD6-F1
#
_cell.length_a   1.000
_cell.length_b   1.000
_cell.length_c   1.000
_cell.angle_alpha   90.00
_cell.angle_beta   90.00
_cell.angle_gamma   90.00
#
_symmetry.space_group_name_H-M   'P 1'
#
loop_
_entity.id
_entity.type
_entity.pdbx_description
1 polymer ?
#
loop_
_entity_poly.entity_id
_entity_poly.type
_entity_poly.pdbx_seq_one_letter_code
_entity_poly.pdbx_strand_id
1 'polypeptide(L)'
;CPFCGRNDCLEDYDDNEGDNKMPVYKKLVKTTDKRFAGRTTQIIAPVEQTSISVPDNIVLCNGCNQNQYPDDGYLVYLDKEALDKDLPYDFYCSPCVTEYFPRAILVE
;
A
#
# COMPACT_ATOMS: atom_id res chain seq x y z
N CYS A 1 -25.18 38.26 2.15
CA CYS A 1 -25.98 39.44 1.75
C CYS A 1 -26.96 39.80 2.87
N PRO A 2 -27.10 41.08 3.29
CA PRO A 2 -28.46 41.61 3.31
C PRO A 2 -28.94 41.45 1.86
N PHE A 3 -29.97 40.62 1.60
CA PHE A 3 -30.36 39.99 0.32
C PHE A 3 -30.08 38.46 0.26
N CYS A 4 -30.75 37.66 1.09
CA CYS A 4 -31.12 36.27 0.77
C CYS A 4 -32.20 35.82 1.76
N GLY A 5 -33.48 35.91 1.38
CA GLY A 5 -34.62 35.40 2.14
C GLY A 5 -34.80 33.88 1.98
N ARG A 6 -33.73 33.11 2.23
CA ARG A 6 -33.77 31.66 2.41
C ARG A 6 -32.93 31.33 3.63
N ASN A 7 -33.58 30.81 4.67
CA ASN A 7 -32.91 30.14 5.78
C ASN A 7 -32.40 28.78 5.30
N ASP A 8 -31.52 28.77 4.30
CA ASP A 8 -30.59 27.67 4.07
C ASP A 8 -29.35 27.93 4.93
N CYS A 9 -29.57 27.99 6.25
CA CYS A 9 -28.52 27.66 7.21
C CYS A 9 -28.47 26.14 7.17
N LEU A 10 -27.56 25.58 6.36
CA LEU A 10 -27.13 24.19 6.51
C LEU A 10 -26.48 24.09 7.88
N GLU A 11 -27.33 23.89 8.88
CA GLU A 11 -26.96 23.53 10.24
C GLU A 11 -26.27 22.16 10.17
N ASP A 12 -25.01 22.18 10.58
CA ASP A 12 -24.28 21.08 11.21
C ASP A 12 -24.36 19.73 10.47
N TYR A 13 -23.50 19.57 9.46
CA TYR A 13 -22.97 18.22 9.18
C TYR A 13 -22.16 17.79 10.40
N ASP A 14 -22.85 17.03 11.25
CA ASP A 14 -22.34 16.31 12.38
C ASP A 14 -21.17 15.41 11.92
N ASP A 15 -19.93 15.87 12.14
CA ASP A 15 -18.67 15.13 11.88
C ASP A 15 -18.48 13.95 12.86
N ASN A 16 -19.56 13.24 13.19
CA ASN A 16 -19.53 11.93 13.80
C ASN A 16 -19.25 10.85 12.73
N GLU A 17 -18.18 11.04 11.95
CA GLU A 17 -17.54 9.92 11.26
C GLU A 17 -16.85 9.07 12.34
N GLY A 18 -17.62 8.15 12.91
CA GLY A 18 -17.06 6.95 13.51
C GLY A 18 -16.08 6.37 12.49
N ASP A 19 -14.79 6.49 12.80
CA ASP A 19 -13.60 6.20 11.99
C ASP A 19 -13.60 4.71 11.63
N ASN A 20 -14.54 4.29 10.79
CA ASN A 20 -14.76 2.92 10.34
C ASN A 20 -13.77 2.59 9.21
N LYS A 21 -12.52 3.05 9.38
CA LYS A 21 -11.43 2.73 8.47
C LYS A 21 -11.09 1.27 8.72
N MET A 22 -11.26 0.45 7.68
CA MET A 22 -10.89 -0.96 7.75
C MET A 22 -9.44 -1.07 8.22
N PRO A 23 -9.14 -1.98 9.17
CA PRO A 23 -7.80 -2.12 9.71
C PRO A 23 -6.83 -2.58 8.62
N VAL A 24 -5.73 -1.87 8.48
CA VAL A 24 -4.59 -2.24 7.63
C VAL A 24 -3.60 -3.05 8.46
N TYR A 25 -3.03 -4.10 7.87
CA TYR A 25 -2.05 -4.96 8.50
C TYR A 25 -0.71 -4.87 7.78
N LYS A 26 0.38 -5.10 8.50
CA LYS A 26 1.74 -5.15 7.95
C LYS A 26 2.52 -6.34 8.50
N LYS A 27 3.35 -6.95 7.66
CA LYS A 27 4.23 -8.05 8.05
C LYS A 27 5.67 -7.75 7.64
N LEU A 28 6.59 -7.84 8.59
CA LEU A 28 8.02 -7.67 8.32
C LEU A 28 8.55 -8.87 7.52
N VAL A 29 9.26 -8.60 6.43
CA VAL A 29 9.88 -9.61 5.58
C VAL A 29 11.27 -9.17 5.14
N LYS A 30 12.16 -10.14 4.91
CA LYS A 30 13.46 -9.88 4.30
C LYS A 30 13.31 -9.81 2.78
N THR A 31 13.97 -8.87 2.12
CA THR A 31 14.00 -8.81 0.64
C THR A 31 14.75 -9.98 0.01
N THR A 32 15.50 -10.76 0.81
CA THR A 32 16.13 -12.02 0.42
C THR A 32 15.18 -13.23 0.47
N ASP A 33 13.92 -13.04 0.88
CA ASP A 33 12.89 -14.09 0.85
C ASP A 33 12.61 -14.54 -0.60
N LYS A 34 12.34 -15.84 -0.77
CA LYS A 34 12.07 -16.48 -2.06
C LYS A 34 10.94 -15.81 -2.86
N ARG A 35 10.02 -15.10 -2.21
CA ARG A 35 8.92 -14.37 -2.88
C ARG A 35 9.42 -13.27 -3.82
N PHE A 36 10.62 -12.75 -3.60
CA PHE A 36 11.22 -11.71 -4.42
C PHE A 36 12.16 -12.26 -5.51
N ALA A 37 12.28 -13.59 -5.61
CA ALA A 37 13.10 -14.24 -6.63
C ALA A 37 12.27 -14.66 -7.86
N GLY A 38 12.90 -14.68 -9.04
CA GLY A 38 12.29 -15.21 -10.27
C GLY A 38 11.11 -14.40 -10.80
N ARG A 39 11.02 -13.12 -10.42
CA ARG A 39 9.96 -12.21 -10.87
C ARG A 39 10.13 -11.86 -12.35
N THR A 40 9.02 -11.66 -13.04
CA THR A 40 8.99 -11.18 -14.42
C THR A 40 8.03 -10.01 -14.55
N THR A 41 8.37 -9.01 -15.36
CA THR A 41 7.45 -7.94 -15.73
C THR A 41 7.14 -8.01 -17.22
N GLN A 42 5.93 -7.59 -17.59
CA GLN A 42 5.47 -7.62 -18.97
C GLN A 42 5.50 -6.21 -19.54
N ILE A 43 6.12 -6.06 -20.70
CA ILE A 43 6.10 -4.83 -21.49
C ILE A 43 5.05 -5.03 -22.58
N ILE A 44 3.97 -4.25 -22.50
CA ILE A 44 2.89 -4.25 -23.50
C ILE A 44 3.16 -3.09 -24.46
N ALA A 45 3.61 -3.41 -25.66
CA ALA A 45 3.70 -2.48 -26.78
C ALA A 45 2.50 -2.65 -27.73
N PRO A 46 2.19 -1.68 -28.61
CA PRO A 46 1.00 -1.74 -29.47
C PRO A 46 0.88 -2.97 -30.38
N VAL A 47 1.99 -3.66 -30.63
CA VAL A 47 2.09 -4.81 -31.57
C VAL A 47 2.78 -6.03 -30.96
N GLU A 48 3.30 -5.94 -29.74
CA GLU A 48 4.07 -7.02 -29.13
C GLU A 48 3.96 -6.99 -27.60
N GLN A 49 3.92 -8.18 -27.00
CA GLN A 49 3.98 -8.39 -25.56
C GLN A 49 5.26 -9.18 -25.24
N THR A 50 6.18 -8.57 -24.52
CA THR A 50 7.45 -9.21 -24.13
C THR A 50 7.51 -9.36 -22.62
N SER A 51 7.96 -10.52 -22.14
CA SER A 51 8.22 -10.76 -20.71
C SER A 51 9.72 -10.61 -20.45
N ILE A 52 10.08 -9.80 -19.46
CA ILE A 52 11.47 -9.63 -19.02
C ILE A 52 11.62 -10.04 -17.56
N SER A 53 12.71 -10.73 -17.24
CA SER A 53 13.01 -11.10 -15.85
C SER A 53 13.46 -9.87 -15.07
N VAL A 54 12.90 -9.70 -13.87
CA VAL A 54 13.32 -8.69 -12.91
C VAL A 54 14.48 -9.29 -12.10
N PRO A 55 15.64 -8.63 -12.02
CA PRO A 55 16.75 -9.12 -11.21
C PRO A 55 16.36 -9.32 -9.74
N ASP A 56 16.77 -10.45 -9.15
CA ASP A 56 16.41 -10.83 -7.78
C ASP A 56 16.94 -9.83 -6.73
N ASN A 57 18.02 -9.12 -7.04
CA ASN A 57 18.62 -8.08 -6.21
C ASN A 57 17.95 -6.69 -6.37
N ILE A 58 16.79 -6.61 -7.03
CA ILE A 58 16.02 -5.37 -7.21
C ILE A 58 14.64 -5.54 -6.57
N VAL A 59 14.48 -5.02 -5.35
CA VAL A 59 13.17 -4.96 -4.66
C VAL A 59 12.88 -3.51 -4.34
N LEU A 60 12.00 -2.88 -5.11
CA LEU A 60 11.70 -1.46 -4.96
C LEU A 60 10.59 -1.26 -3.92
N CYS A 61 10.75 -0.25 -3.07
CA CYS A 61 9.68 0.23 -2.21
C CYS A 61 8.65 0.99 -3.06
N ASN A 62 7.36 0.69 -2.95
CA ASN A 62 6.34 1.38 -3.74
C ASN A 62 6.06 2.82 -3.30
N GLY A 63 6.52 3.22 -2.11
CA GLY A 63 6.45 4.60 -1.64
C GLY A 63 7.51 5.52 -2.26
N CYS A 64 8.77 5.08 -2.26
CA CYS A 64 9.92 5.94 -2.63
C CYS A 64 10.71 5.43 -3.84
N ASN A 65 10.36 4.30 -4.44
CA ASN A 65 11.06 3.62 -5.54
C ASN A 65 12.55 3.32 -5.29
N GLN A 66 13.02 3.39 -4.04
CA GLN A 66 14.38 3.01 -3.69
C GLN A 66 14.50 1.48 -3.60
N ASN A 67 15.62 0.95 -4.11
CA ASN A 67 15.94 -0.47 -3.95
C ASN A 67 16.20 -0.78 -2.47
N GLN A 68 15.49 -1.77 -1.93
CA GLN A 68 15.56 -2.22 -0.55
C GLN A 68 16.37 -3.50 -0.39
N TYR A 69 16.89 -4.08 -1.48
CA TYR A 69 17.73 -5.26 -1.35
C TYR A 69 19.12 -4.90 -0.78
N PRO A 70 19.68 -5.63 0.21
CA PRO A 70 19.18 -6.87 0.84
C PRO A 70 18.47 -6.67 2.20
N ASP A 71 18.00 -5.46 2.48
CA ASP A 71 17.40 -5.04 3.75
C ASP A 71 16.00 -5.61 3.98
N ASP A 72 15.43 -5.32 5.15
CA ASP A 72 14.07 -5.71 5.51
C ASP A 72 13.05 -4.65 5.06
N GLY A 73 11.81 -5.08 4.83
CA GLY A 73 10.68 -4.20 4.57
C GLY A 73 9.37 -4.84 4.99
N TYR A 74 8.26 -4.20 4.65
CA TYR A 74 6.95 -4.67 5.07
C TYR A 74 6.06 -4.95 3.88
N LEU A 75 5.41 -6.10 3.92
CA LEU A 75 4.22 -6.35 3.13
C LEU A 75 3.03 -5.73 3.83
N VAL A 76 2.21 -5.00 3.07
CA VAL A 76 1.00 -4.33 3.56
C VAL A 76 -0.23 -5.09 3.05
N TYR A 77 -1.23 -5.28 3.91
CA TYR A 77 -2.50 -5.95 3.61
C TYR A 77 -3.65 -5.02 4.01
N LEU A 78 -4.63 -4.84 3.14
CA LEU A 78 -5.71 -3.86 3.34
C LEU A 78 -6.86 -4.36 4.23
N ASP A 79 -6.95 -5.66 4.44
CA ASP A 79 -7.94 -6.29 5.30
C ASP A 79 -7.41 -7.63 5.85
N LYS A 80 -8.20 -8.22 6.76
CA LYS A 80 -7.85 -9.48 7.41
C LYS A 80 -7.91 -10.68 6.46
N GLU A 81 -8.78 -10.65 5.45
CA GLU A 81 -8.90 -11.76 4.50
C GLU A 81 -7.67 -11.83 3.58
N ALA A 82 -7.16 -10.69 3.13
CA ALA A 82 -5.93 -10.56 2.37
C ALA A 82 -4.71 -11.03 3.19
N LEU A 83 -4.67 -10.69 4.48
CA LEU A 83 -3.65 -11.19 5.42
C LEU A 83 -3.73 -12.72 5.54
N ASP A 84 -4.91 -13.27 5.80
CA ASP A 84 -5.13 -14.71 6.02
C ASP A 84 -4.78 -15.54 4.77
N LYS A 85 -4.89 -14.95 3.56
CA LYS A 85 -4.54 -15.59 2.28
C LYS A 85 -3.13 -15.28 1.77
N ASP A 86 -2.32 -14.53 2.52
CA ASP A 86 -1.03 -13.97 2.09
C ASP A 86 -1.09 -13.28 0.70
N LEU A 87 -2.10 -12.42 0.52
CA LEU A 87 -2.30 -11.59 -0.66
C LEU A 87 -1.92 -10.14 -0.31
N PRO A 88 -0.61 -9.80 -0.28
CA PRO A 88 -0.21 -8.45 0.05
C PRO A 88 -0.71 -7.49 -1.02
N TYR A 89 -1.16 -6.33 -0.57
CA TYR A 89 -1.44 -5.20 -1.44
C TYR A 89 -0.15 -4.69 -2.06
N ASP A 90 0.89 -4.51 -1.22
CA ASP A 90 2.14 -3.93 -1.68
C ASP A 90 3.32 -4.14 -0.71
N PHE A 91 4.51 -3.70 -1.12
CA PHE A 91 5.75 -3.71 -0.35
C PHE A 91 6.29 -2.28 -0.11
N TYR A 92 6.65 -1.99 1.15
CA TYR A 92 7.18 -0.69 1.55
C TYR A 92 8.37 -0.82 2.51
N CYS A 93 9.30 0.14 2.46
CA CYS A 93 10.37 0.28 3.43
C CYS A 93 9.86 0.88 4.76
N SER A 94 10.64 0.72 5.84
CA SER A 94 10.23 1.17 7.18
C SER A 94 9.81 2.65 7.26
N PRO A 95 10.53 3.61 6.64
CA PRO A 95 10.09 5.01 6.60
C PRO A 95 8.72 5.18 5.92
N CYS A 96 8.55 4.62 4.72
CA CYS A 96 7.30 4.78 3.95
C CYS A 96 6.10 4.10 4.63
N VAL A 97 6.29 2.97 5.30
CA VAL A 97 5.21 2.34 6.08
C VAL A 97 4.76 3.25 7.21
N THR A 98 5.70 3.89 7.89
CA THR A 98 5.39 4.81 9.00
C THR A 98 4.66 6.05 8.50
N GLU A 99 5.06 6.56 7.34
CA GLU A 99 4.45 7.73 6.70
C GLU A 99 3.04 7.45 6.15
N TYR A 100 2.89 6.41 5.32
CA TYR A 100 1.64 6.15 4.59
C TYR A 100 0.65 5.27 5.36
N PHE A 101 1.14 4.41 6.26
CA PHE A 101 0.32 3.47 7.03
C PHE A 101 0.61 3.55 8.54
N PRO A 102 0.50 4.75 9.17
CA PRO A 102 0.87 4.96 10.57
C PRO A 102 0.05 4.12 11.56
N ARG A 103 -1.15 3.69 11.15
CA ARG A 103 -2.07 2.87 11.96
C ARG A 103 -2.04 1.38 11.60
N ALA A 104 -1.14 0.94 10.71
CA ALA A 104 -1.07 -0.47 10.32
C ALA A 104 -0.63 -1.37 11.48
N ILE A 105 -1.39 -2.44 11.68
CA ILE A 105 -1.18 -3.42 12.74
C ILE A 105 -0.06 -4.37 12.32
N LEU A 106 1.01 -4.45 13.12
CA LEU A 106 2.09 -5.41 12.88
C LEU A 106 1.60 -6.83 13.18
N VAL A 107 1.89 -7.75 12.27
CA VAL A 107 1.64 -9.19 12.41
C VAL A 107 2.98 -9.90 12.49
N GLU A 108 3.14 -10.73 13.52
CA GLU A 108 4.34 -11.56 13.77
C GLU A 108 4.45 -12.73 12.79
#